data_AF-A0A1C6F3J5-F1
#
_entry.id   AF-A0A1C6F3J5-F1
#
_cell.length_a   1.000
_cell.length_b   1.000
_cell.length_c   1.000
_cell.angle_alpha   90.00
_cell.angle_beta   90.00
_cell.angle_gamma   90.00
#
_symmetry.space_group_name_H-M   'P 1'
#
loop_
_entity.id
_entity.type
_entity.pdbx_description
1 polymer ?
#
loop_
_entity_poly.entity_id
_entity_poly.type
_entity_poly.pdbx_seq_one_letter_code
_entity_poly.pdbx_strand_id
1 'polypeptide(L)'
;MDDALKIEKEGGQMNMCKALEELEEKGEIKSKISLIQKKSQRGDSVEKIADDLMEDIQFIQPIYEIIKQNPTTIEEIYQIINK
;
A
#
# COMPACT_ATOMS: atom_id res chain seq x y z
N MET A 1 -6.02 2.50 -52.60
CA MET A 1 -5.00 1.46 -52.42
C MET A 1 -3.69 2.22 -52.62
N ASP A 2 -3.03 2.75 -51.61
CA ASP A 2 -2.77 2.23 -50.27
C ASP A 2 -2.65 3.40 -49.28
N ASP A 3 -3.61 3.50 -48.35
CA ASP A 3 -3.48 4.34 -47.15
C ASP A 3 -2.55 3.59 -46.17
N ALA A 4 -1.26 3.88 -46.30
CA ALA A 4 -0.23 3.37 -45.40
C ALA A 4 -0.43 3.99 -44.02
N LEU A 5 -1.08 3.21 -43.17
CA LEU A 5 -1.26 3.38 -41.75
C LEU A 5 0.08 3.64 -41.06
N LYS A 6 0.49 4.91 -40.97
CA LYS A 6 1.67 5.33 -40.21
C LYS A 6 1.29 5.38 -38.72
N ILE A 7 1.22 4.20 -38.10
CA ILE A 7 1.22 4.07 -36.64
C ILE A 7 2.68 4.07 -36.18
N GLU A 8 3.27 5.25 -36.10
CA GLU A 8 4.46 5.47 -35.27
C GLU A 8 3.98 5.83 -33.87
N LYS A 9 3.58 4.80 -33.10
CA LYS A 9 3.47 4.91 -31.64
C LYS A 9 4.84 4.58 -31.05
N GLU A 10 5.79 5.50 -31.19
CA GLU A 10 6.97 5.50 -30.32
C GLU A 10 6.66 6.27 -29.04
N GLY A 11 5.81 5.66 -28.20
CA GLY A 11 5.68 5.96 -26.77
C GLY A 11 6.44 4.95 -25.91
N GLY A 12 7.54 4.42 -26.45
CA GLY A 12 8.25 3.25 -25.93
C GLY A 12 9.45 3.60 -25.06
N GLN A 13 9.30 4.53 -24.12
CA GLN A 13 10.25 4.69 -23.01
C GLN A 13 9.49 4.99 -21.73
N MET A 14 8.92 3.96 -21.11
CA MET A 14 8.60 4.05 -19.69
C MET A 14 8.75 2.69 -18.99
N ASN A 15 9.91 2.56 -18.36
CA ASN A 15 10.15 1.97 -17.05
C ASN A 15 9.83 0.47 -16.85
N MET A 16 10.74 -0.39 -17.29
CA MET A 16 10.91 -1.71 -16.64
C MET A 16 11.23 -1.57 -15.14
N CYS A 17 11.76 -0.41 -14.69
CA CYS A 17 11.96 -0.08 -13.27
C CYS A 17 10.67 0.10 -12.45
N LYS A 18 9.53 0.47 -13.06
CA LYS A 18 8.32 0.79 -12.29
C LYS A 18 7.71 -0.43 -11.59
N ALA A 19 7.74 -1.59 -12.25
CA ALA A 19 7.21 -2.81 -11.68
C ALA A 19 8.00 -3.30 -10.45
N LEU A 20 9.30 -3.01 -10.39
CA LEU A 20 10.12 -3.36 -9.22
C LEU A 20 9.89 -2.38 -8.06
N GLU A 21 9.83 -1.08 -8.33
CA GLU A 21 9.50 -0.06 -7.32
C GLU A 21 8.10 -0.28 -6.73
N GLU A 22 7.08 -0.56 -7.54
CA GLU A 22 5.72 -0.85 -7.07
C GLU A 22 5.65 -2.10 -6.19
N LEU A 23 6.49 -3.11 -6.45
CA LEU A 23 6.56 -4.31 -5.63
C LEU A 23 7.26 -4.05 -4.30
N GLU A 24 8.30 -3.22 -4.29
CA GLU A 24 9.04 -2.82 -3.10
C GLU A 24 8.16 -1.97 -2.17
N GLU A 25 7.51 -0.93 -2.70
CA GLU A 25 6.57 -0.08 -1.95
C GLU A 25 5.40 -0.89 -1.38
N LYS A 26 4.84 -1.82 -2.17
CA LYS A 26 3.78 -2.72 -1.72
C LYS A 26 4.26 -3.63 -0.59
N GLY A 27 5.51 -4.08 -0.63
CA GLY A 27 6.12 -4.89 0.42
C GLY A 27 6.24 -4.13 1.74
N GLU A 28 6.71 -2.88 1.68
CA GLU A 28 6.85 -2.03 2.86
C GLU A 28 5.51 -1.73 3.53
N ILE A 29 4.50 -1.32 2.74
CA ILE A 29 3.17 -0.99 3.28
C ILE A 29 2.53 -2.22 3.95
N LYS A 30 2.61 -3.39 3.31
CA LYS A 30 2.08 -4.63 3.91
C LYS A 30 2.79 -5.00 5.20
N SER A 31 4.11 -4.79 5.28
CA SER A 31 4.88 -5.02 6.50
C SER A 31 4.39 -4.10 7.63
N LYS A 32 4.18 -2.81 7.34
CA LYS A 32 3.61 -1.83 8.28
C LYS A 32 2.22 -2.26 8.76
N ILE A 33 1.32 -2.63 7.86
CA ILE A 33 -0.03 -3.14 8.21
C ILE A 33 0.06 -4.35 9.15
N SER A 34 0.97 -5.30 8.89
CA SER A 34 1.18 -6.46 9.76
C SER A 34 1.62 -6.07 11.17
N LEU A 35 2.51 -5.09 11.29
CA LEU A 35 2.98 -4.59 12.58
C LEU A 35 1.86 -3.87 13.34
N ILE A 36 1.08 -3.02 12.67
CA ILE A 36 -0.08 -2.32 13.24
C ILE A 36 -1.10 -3.35 13.74
N GLN A 37 -1.39 -4.39 12.95
CA GLN A 37 -2.28 -5.47 13.33
C GLN A 37 -1.83 -6.20 14.60
N LYS A 38 -0.55 -6.60 14.66
CA LYS A 38 0.01 -7.25 15.86
C LYS A 38 -0.03 -6.35 17.09
N LYS A 39 0.29 -5.07 16.96
CA LYS A 39 0.25 -4.11 18.07
C LYS A 39 -1.18 -3.80 18.52
N SER A 40 -2.10 -3.63 17.58
CA SER A 40 -3.54 -3.46 17.87
C SER A 40 -4.12 -4.68 18.60
N GLN A 41 -3.79 -5.90 18.17
CA GLN A 41 -4.17 -7.14 18.86
C GLN A 41 -3.59 -7.28 20.27
N ARG A 42 -2.44 -6.66 20.56
CA ARG A 42 -1.85 -6.58 21.91
C ARG A 42 -2.54 -5.52 22.78
N GLY A 43 -3.40 -4.68 22.21
CA GLY A 43 -4.07 -3.58 22.89
C GLY A 43 -3.28 -2.27 22.90
N ASP A 44 -2.27 -2.12 22.04
CA ASP A 44 -1.59 -0.82 21.87
C ASP A 44 -2.57 0.21 21.29
N SER A 45 -2.44 1.48 21.73
CA SER A 45 -3.21 2.60 21.16
C SER A 45 -2.60 3.07 19.84
N VAL A 46 -3.39 3.80 19.04
CA VAL A 46 -2.95 4.36 17.76
C VAL A 46 -1.71 5.24 17.91
N GLU A 47 -1.66 6.07 18.96
CA GLU A 47 -0.55 6.99 19.24
C GLU A 47 0.74 6.21 19.53
N LYS A 48 0.66 5.17 20.38
CA LYS A 48 1.81 4.33 20.69
C LYS A 48 2.33 3.59 19.46
N ILE A 49 1.42 3.14 18.58
CA ILE A 49 1.79 2.47 17.34
C ILE A 49 2.47 3.45 16.37
N ALA A 50 1.94 4.66 16.24
CA ALA A 50 2.52 5.73 15.45
C ALA A 50 3.94 6.08 15.93
N ASP A 51 4.13 6.25 17.24
CA ASP A 51 5.45 6.48 17.85
C ASP A 51 6.41 5.31 17.62
N ASP A 52 5.96 4.08 17.84
CA ASP A 52 6.78 2.86 17.67
C ASP A 52 7.21 2.64 16.20
N LEU A 53 6.38 3.04 15.24
CA LEU A 53 6.67 2.93 13.81
C LEU A 53 7.29 4.19 13.22
N MET A 54 7.38 5.28 13.99
CA MET A 54 7.76 6.62 13.51
C MET A 54 6.92 7.06 12.31
N GLU A 55 5.63 6.73 12.33
CA GLU A 55 4.66 7.03 11.28
C GLU A 55 3.62 8.02 11.78
N ASP A 56 2.98 8.72 10.85
CA ASP A 56 1.90 9.63 11.20
C ASP A 56 0.67 8.87 11.72
N ILE A 57 0.07 9.41 12.79
CA ILE A 57 -1.22 8.93 13.31
C ILE A 57 -2.27 8.88 12.19
N GLN A 58 -2.26 9.84 11.26
CA GLN A 58 -3.20 9.87 10.13
C GLN A 58 -3.01 8.69 9.15
N PHE A 59 -1.82 8.11 9.08
CA PHE A 59 -1.56 6.89 8.31
C PHE A 59 -1.96 5.63 9.10
N ILE A 60 -1.66 5.60 10.40
CA ILE A 60 -1.94 4.44 11.27
C ILE A 60 -3.44 4.28 11.58
N GLN A 61 -4.12 5.39 11.86
CA GLN A 61 -5.52 5.43 12.30
C GLN A 61 -6.48 4.67 11.35
N PRO A 62 -6.50 4.91 10.02
CA PRO A 62 -7.40 4.17 9.12
C PRO A 62 -7.10 2.67 9.14
N ILE A 63 -5.83 2.26 9.16
CA ILE A 63 -5.44 0.84 9.24
C ILE A 63 -5.93 0.22 10.55
N TYR A 64 -5.70 0.91 11.68
CA TYR A 64 -6.10 0.46 13.00
C TYR A 64 -7.62 0.29 13.14
N GLU A 65 -8.39 1.27 12.63
CA GLU A 65 -9.85 1.22 12.61
C GLU A 65 -10.36 0.03 11.79
N ILE A 66 -9.80 -0.22 10.60
CA ILE A 66 -10.16 -1.39 9.78
C ILE A 66 -9.91 -2.68 10.55
N ILE A 67 -8.74 -2.83 11.18
CA ILE A 67 -8.39 -4.02 11.98
C ILE A 67 -9.35 -4.20 13.17
N LYS A 68 -9.75 -3.11 13.82
CA LYS A 68 -10.68 -3.14 14.96
C LYS A 68 -12.10 -3.48 14.55
N GLN A 69 -12.56 -2.96 13.42
CA GLN A 69 -13.92 -3.19 12.91
C GLN A 69 -14.07 -4.62 12.39
N ASN A 70 -13.04 -5.16 11.74
CA ASN A 70 -13.02 -6.57 11.32
C ASN A 70 -11.56 -7.07 11.24
N PRO A 71 -11.19 -8.15 11.95
CA PRO A 71 -9.87 -8.76 11.81
C PRO A 71 -9.75 -9.44 10.44
N THR A 72 -9.48 -8.62 9.44
CA THR A 72 -9.38 -8.98 8.02
C THR A 72 -7.89 -9.14 7.64
N THR A 73 -7.59 -9.67 6.44
CA THR A 73 -6.20 -9.93 6.02
C THR A 73 -5.44 -8.64 5.67
N ILE A 74 -4.11 -8.70 5.74
CA ILE A 74 -3.22 -7.59 5.33
C ILE A 74 -3.49 -7.17 3.87
N GLU A 75 -3.78 -8.14 3.00
CA GLU A 75 -4.04 -7.92 1.57
C GLU A 75 -5.29 -7.06 1.37
N GLU A 76 -6.36 -7.37 2.09
CA GLU A 76 -7.62 -6.65 2.04
C GLU A 76 -7.47 -5.24 2.62
N ILE A 77 -6.76 -5.08 3.74
CA ILE A 77 -6.46 -3.75 4.29
C ILE A 77 -5.68 -2.91 3.26
N TYR A 78 -4.65 -3.49 2.63
CA TYR A 78 -3.88 -2.82 1.57
C TYR A 78 -4.78 -2.39 0.39
N GLN A 79 -5.69 -3.26 -0.05
CA GLN A 79 -6.64 -2.94 -1.13
C GLN A 79 -7.64 -1.86 -0.74
N ILE A 80 -7.99 -1.72 0.54
CA ILE A 80 -8.90 -0.68 1.04
C ILE A 80 -8.21 0.68 1.06
N ILE A 81 -6.95 0.75 1.52
CA ILE A 81 -6.21 2.03 1.63
C ILE A 81 -5.67 2.52 0.28
N ASN A 82 -5.41 1.63 -0.67
CA ASN A 82 -4.79 1.95 -1.97
C ASN A 82 -5.82 2.01 -3.11
N LYS A 83 -7.07 2.36 -2.79
CA LYS A 83 -8.22 2.43 -3.71
C LYS A 83 -8.54 3.86 -4.08
#